data_AF-A0A329TVV7-F1
#
_entry.id   AF-A0A329TVV7-F1
#
_cell.length_a   1.000
_cell.length_b   1.000
_cell.length_c   1.000
_cell.angle_alpha   90.00
_cell.angle_beta   90.00
_cell.angle_gamma   90.00
#
_symmetry.space_group_name_H-M   'P 1'
#
loop_
_entity.id
_entity.type
_entity.pdbx_description
1 polymer ?
#
loop_
_entity_poly.entity_id
_entity_poly.type
_entity_poly.pdbx_seq_one_letter_code
_entity_poly.pdbx_strand_id
1 'polypeptide(L)'
;MYATIPVYYPSLEEAARKDEAALWCDSYNINMSCRNFIQDKAMTAFNTRELDAFIEELVRCYGTERAMYVLSRTIQFSDWDARFDQAVLDRAGKTDFPDTREPREAHQVDPTTRYVTEIDPCVVNAVFVKLMELEDEQEETNHMNEIEQDELDEDMTAEL
;
A
#
# COMPACT_ATOMS: atom_id res chain seq x y z
N MET A 1 14.21 -7.69 -2.23
CA MET A 1 13.57 -6.41 -1.85
C MET A 1 12.47 -6.19 -2.86
N TYR A 2 11.23 -6.02 -2.41
CA TYR A 2 10.04 -5.99 -3.28
C TYR A 2 9.58 -4.56 -3.63
N ALA A 3 10.21 -3.53 -3.06
CA ALA A 3 9.80 -2.13 -3.20
C ALA A 3 9.70 -1.62 -4.65
N THR A 4 10.41 -2.22 -5.60
CA THR A 4 10.36 -1.86 -7.02
C THR A 4 9.29 -2.62 -7.81
N ILE A 5 8.57 -3.54 -7.17
CA ILE A 5 7.50 -4.33 -7.80
C ILE A 5 6.16 -3.68 -7.41
N PRO A 6 5.37 -3.18 -8.36
CA PRO A 6 4.13 -2.48 -8.07
C PRO A 6 3.02 -3.41 -7.56
N VAL A 7 2.00 -2.82 -6.95
CA VAL A 7 0.75 -3.54 -6.62
C VAL A 7 0.00 -3.88 -7.92
N TYR A 8 -0.49 -5.11 -8.03
CA TYR A 8 -1.39 -5.50 -9.12
C TYR A 8 -2.83 -5.26 -8.65
N TYR A 9 -3.45 -4.19 -9.17
CA TYR A 9 -4.78 -3.75 -8.75
C TYR A 9 -5.98 -4.55 -9.32
N PRO A 10 -5.95 -5.07 -10.56
CA PRO A 10 -7.11 -5.78 -11.11
C PRO A 10 -7.51 -7.01 -10.27
N SER A 11 -8.79 -7.40 -10.33
CA SER A 11 -9.31 -8.58 -9.62
C SER A 11 -8.68 -9.87 -10.14
N LEU A 12 -8.75 -10.95 -9.35
CA LEU A 12 -8.31 -12.27 -9.80
C LEU A 12 -9.07 -12.74 -11.05
N GLU A 13 -10.36 -12.43 -11.16
CA GLU A 13 -11.16 -12.77 -12.34
C GLU A 13 -10.68 -12.02 -13.58
N GLU A 14 -10.44 -10.71 -13.47
CA GLU A 14 -9.91 -9.91 -14.56
C GLU A 14 -8.51 -10.37 -14.99
N ALA A 15 -7.67 -10.73 -14.01
CA ALA A 15 -6.36 -11.30 -14.28
C ALA A 15 -6.46 -12.63 -15.03
N ALA A 16 -7.40 -13.50 -14.65
CA ALA A 16 -7.65 -14.76 -15.36
C ALA A 16 -8.16 -14.51 -16.79
N ARG A 17 -9.03 -13.52 -16.99
CA ARG A 17 -9.54 -13.13 -18.31
C ARG A 17 -8.43 -12.59 -19.23
N LYS A 18 -7.43 -11.92 -18.67
CA LYS A 18 -6.29 -11.33 -19.38
C LYS A 18 -5.07 -12.24 -19.52
N ASP A 19 -5.11 -13.47 -18.99
CA ASP A 19 -3.93 -14.36 -18.88
C ASP A 19 -2.80 -13.77 -18.02
N GLU A 20 -3.16 -12.94 -17.04
CA GLU A 20 -2.27 -12.23 -16.10
C GLU A 20 -2.32 -12.82 -14.69
N ALA A 21 -2.94 -14.00 -14.51
CA ALA A 21 -3.12 -14.63 -13.20
C ALA A 21 -1.79 -14.84 -12.44
N ALA A 22 -0.68 -15.05 -13.15
CA ALA A 22 0.65 -15.13 -12.55
C ALA A 22 1.08 -13.81 -11.89
N LEU A 23 0.84 -12.66 -12.54
CA LEU A 23 1.14 -11.33 -11.98
C LEU A 23 0.30 -11.04 -10.74
N TRP A 24 -0.99 -11.41 -10.78
CA TRP A 24 -1.87 -11.32 -9.62
C TRP A 24 -1.34 -12.19 -8.45
N CYS A 25 -0.96 -13.44 -8.72
CA CYS A 25 -0.45 -14.35 -7.70
C CYS A 25 0.85 -13.84 -7.07
N ASP A 26 1.78 -13.33 -7.88
CA ASP A 26 3.04 -12.77 -7.39
C ASP A 26 2.78 -11.55 -6.51
N SER A 27 1.93 -10.61 -6.96
CA SER A 27 1.60 -9.43 -6.17
C SER A 27 0.85 -9.79 -4.88
N TYR A 28 -0.07 -10.75 -4.93
CA TYR A 28 -0.77 -11.30 -3.77
C TYR A 28 0.19 -11.86 -2.73
N ASN A 29 1.16 -12.67 -3.17
CA ASN A 29 2.15 -13.27 -2.27
C ASN A 29 3.03 -12.21 -1.59
N ILE A 30 3.41 -11.16 -2.33
CA ILE A 30 4.17 -10.04 -1.76
C ILE A 30 3.29 -9.23 -0.79
N ASN A 31 2.01 -9.01 -1.10
CA ASN A 31 1.06 -8.35 -0.18
C ASN A 31 0.93 -9.14 1.12
N MET A 32 0.82 -10.47 1.05
CA MET A 32 0.80 -11.34 2.23
C MET A 32 2.11 -11.26 3.02
N SER A 33 3.26 -11.21 2.34
CA SER A 33 4.57 -11.01 2.99
C SER A 33 4.65 -9.66 3.71
N CYS A 34 4.18 -8.59 3.07
CA CYS A 34 4.10 -7.25 3.66
C CYS A 34 3.20 -7.22 4.88
N ARG A 35 1.99 -7.78 4.76
CA ARG A 35 1.04 -7.93 5.87
C ARG A 35 1.66 -8.65 7.06
N ASN A 36 2.31 -9.80 6.83
CA ASN A 36 2.95 -10.56 7.90
C ASN A 36 4.09 -9.79 8.56
N PHE A 37 4.91 -9.10 7.77
CA PHE A 37 5.97 -8.23 8.30
C PHE A 37 5.40 -7.15 9.24
N ILE A 38 4.30 -6.50 8.85
CA ILE A 38 3.63 -5.50 9.68
C ILE A 38 3.05 -6.15 10.95
N GLN A 39 2.30 -7.26 10.79
CA GLN A 39 1.70 -8.03 11.88
C GLN A 39 2.73 -8.42 12.96
N ASP A 40 3.90 -8.87 12.55
CA ASP A 40 4.91 -9.44 13.45
C ASP A 40 5.72 -8.35 14.18
N LYS A 41 5.90 -7.18 13.55
CA LYS A 41 6.87 -6.17 14.04
C LYS A 41 6.25 -4.88 14.55
N ALA A 42 5.13 -4.40 13.98
CA ALA A 42 4.67 -3.03 14.21
C ALA A 42 4.33 -2.75 15.69
N MET A 43 3.67 -3.70 16.36
CA MET A 43 3.32 -3.57 17.78
C MET A 43 4.56 -3.45 18.66
N THR A 44 5.59 -4.24 18.38
CA THR A 44 6.85 -4.21 19.13
C THR A 44 7.54 -2.87 18.91
N ALA A 45 7.71 -2.45 17.65
CA ALA A 45 8.33 -1.18 17.29
C ALA A 45 7.60 0.02 17.92
N PHE A 46 6.27 -0.02 17.97
CA PHE A 46 5.47 1.02 18.63
C PHE A 46 5.77 1.08 20.14
N ASN A 47 5.80 -0.07 20.82
CA ASN A 47 6.05 -0.13 22.25
C ASN A 47 7.51 0.21 22.63
N THR A 48 8.47 -0.09 21.76
CA THR A 48 9.90 0.22 21.98
C THR A 48 10.31 1.61 21.49
N ARG A 49 9.37 2.39 20.90
CA ARG A 49 9.64 3.70 20.29
C ARG A 49 10.61 3.63 19.11
N GLU A 50 10.56 2.53 18.36
CA GLU A 50 11.37 2.28 17.16
C GLU A 50 10.49 2.29 15.90
N LEU A 51 9.36 3.03 15.94
CA LEU A 51 8.38 3.05 14.86
C LEU A 51 8.99 3.60 13.56
N ASP A 52 9.78 4.66 13.63
CA ASP A 52 10.44 5.25 12.45
C ASP A 52 11.38 4.25 11.78
N ALA A 53 12.24 3.57 12.55
CA ALA A 53 13.13 2.54 12.03
C ALA A 53 12.37 1.34 11.43
N PHE A 54 11.25 0.96 12.03
CA PHE A 54 10.36 -0.06 11.46
C PHE A 54 9.75 0.38 10.12
N ILE A 55 9.29 1.63 10.02
CA ILE A 55 8.70 2.18 8.79
C ILE A 55 9.75 2.30 7.69
N GLU A 56 10.96 2.76 8.01
CA GLU A 56 12.08 2.76 7.08
C GLU A 56 12.37 1.34 6.54
N GLU A 57 12.37 0.33 7.41
CA GLU A 57 12.55 -1.07 6.99
C GLU A 57 11.38 -1.56 6.12
N LEU A 58 10.14 -1.22 6.49
CA LEU A 58 8.92 -1.57 5.77
C LEU A 58 8.94 -0.99 4.35
N VAL A 59 9.16 0.32 4.22
CA VAL A 59 9.20 1.03 2.93
C VAL A 59 10.37 0.55 2.09
N ARG A 60 11.55 0.37 2.69
CA ARG A 60 12.70 -0.22 1.99
C ARG A 60 12.37 -1.62 1.45
N CYS A 61 11.68 -2.45 2.22
CA CYS A 61 11.40 -3.83 1.81
C CYS A 61 10.26 -3.94 0.79
N TYR A 62 9.20 -3.15 0.93
CA TYR A 62 7.93 -3.35 0.23
C TYR A 62 7.44 -2.13 -0.57
N GLY A 63 8.01 -0.95 -0.34
CA GLY A 63 7.56 0.32 -0.93
C GLY A 63 6.39 0.95 -0.16
N THR A 64 6.26 2.28 -0.27
CA THR A 64 5.17 3.05 0.37
C THR A 64 3.81 2.62 -0.17
N GLU A 65 3.67 2.53 -1.50
CA GLU A 65 2.43 2.11 -2.18
C GLU A 65 1.86 0.81 -1.59
N ARG A 66 2.70 -0.23 -1.52
CA ARG A 66 2.24 -1.55 -1.07
C ARG A 66 1.91 -1.57 0.42
N ALA A 67 2.73 -0.91 1.24
CA ALA A 67 2.47 -0.81 2.67
C ALA A 67 1.12 -0.13 2.93
N MET A 68 0.83 0.97 2.22
CA MET A 68 -0.46 1.65 2.27
C MET A 68 -1.58 0.76 1.76
N TYR A 69 -1.42 0.11 0.59
CA TYR A 69 -2.43 -0.78 0.02
C TYR A 69 -2.85 -1.89 1.00
N VAL A 70 -1.89 -2.55 1.65
CA VAL A 70 -2.18 -3.61 2.63
C VAL A 70 -2.88 -3.06 3.88
N LEU A 71 -2.41 -1.93 4.43
CA LEU A 71 -3.00 -1.34 5.65
C LEU A 71 -4.37 -0.71 5.39
N SER A 72 -4.61 -0.16 4.21
CA SER A 72 -5.92 0.35 3.79
C SER A 72 -7.00 -0.71 3.96
N ARG A 73 -6.69 -1.99 3.71
CA ARG A 73 -7.66 -3.08 3.91
C ARG A 73 -8.01 -3.29 5.39
N THR A 74 -7.03 -3.19 6.28
CA THR A 74 -7.28 -3.24 7.72
C THR A 74 -8.17 -2.07 8.14
N ILE A 75 -7.83 -0.84 7.71
CA ILE A 75 -8.57 0.38 8.05
C ILE A 75 -10.02 0.30 7.55
N GLN A 76 -10.25 -0.09 6.29
CA GLN A 76 -11.60 -0.26 5.74
C GLN A 76 -12.42 -1.35 6.47
N PHE A 77 -11.76 -2.40 6.97
CA PHE A 77 -12.44 -3.46 7.72
C PHE A 77 -12.88 -2.99 9.12
N SER A 78 -12.19 -1.99 9.68
CA SER A 78 -12.42 -1.43 11.01
C SER A 78 -12.71 0.08 10.98
N ASP A 79 -13.36 0.57 9.92
CA ASP A 79 -13.65 1.99 9.70
C ASP A 79 -14.56 2.62 10.77
N TRP A 80 -15.26 1.77 11.51
CA TRP A 80 -16.07 2.12 12.67
C TRP A 80 -15.25 2.44 13.94
N ASP A 81 -13.94 2.12 13.97
CA ASP A 81 -13.10 2.33 15.15
C ASP A 81 -12.69 3.80 15.25
N ALA A 82 -13.14 4.47 16.31
CA ALA A 82 -12.94 5.90 16.54
C ALA A 82 -11.48 6.32 16.81
N ARG A 83 -10.54 5.38 16.86
CA ARG A 83 -9.11 5.65 17.04
C ARG A 83 -8.38 6.01 15.74
N PHE A 84 -9.02 5.82 14.59
CA PHE A 84 -8.48 6.30 13.32
C PHE A 84 -8.74 7.79 13.14
N ASP A 85 -7.72 8.51 12.68
CA ASP A 85 -7.87 9.90 12.26
C ASP A 85 -8.72 9.97 10.99
N GLN A 86 -9.50 11.05 10.82
CA GLN A 86 -10.37 11.21 9.65
C GLN A 86 -9.57 11.20 8.34
N ALA A 87 -8.37 11.80 8.32
CA ALA A 87 -7.51 11.80 7.14
C ALA A 87 -7.06 10.38 6.74
N VAL A 88 -6.82 9.51 7.74
CA VAL A 88 -6.47 8.11 7.52
C VAL A 88 -7.66 7.34 6.94
N LEU A 89 -8.86 7.54 7.50
CA LEU A 89 -10.10 6.94 6.96
C LEU A 89 -10.35 7.38 5.52
N ASP A 90 -10.24 8.69 5.23
CA ASP A 90 -10.47 9.25 3.91
C ASP A 90 -9.46 8.72 2.88
N ARG A 91 -8.17 8.64 3.25
CA ARG A 91 -7.12 8.15 2.35
C ARG A 91 -7.21 6.65 2.12
N ALA A 92 -7.46 5.85 3.17
CA ALA A 92 -7.64 4.41 3.07
C ALA A 92 -8.91 4.06 2.28
N GLY A 93 -10.01 4.79 2.49
CA GLY A 93 -11.29 4.60 1.81
C GLY A 93 -11.23 4.82 0.29
N LYS A 94 -10.24 5.57 -0.21
CA LYS A 94 -9.98 5.73 -1.66
C LYS A 94 -9.32 4.50 -2.29
N THR A 95 -8.74 3.61 -1.49
CA THR A 95 -8.04 2.42 -2.01
C THR A 95 -9.07 1.41 -2.50
N ASP A 96 -8.96 1.02 -3.77
CA ASP A 96 -9.89 0.04 -4.34
C ASP A 96 -9.41 -1.40 -4.15
N PHE A 97 -10.35 -2.28 -3.81
CA PHE A 97 -10.16 -3.73 -3.76
C PHE A 97 -11.22 -4.38 -4.65
N PRO A 98 -10.98 -4.51 -5.97
CA PRO A 98 -11.97 -4.98 -6.94
C PRO A 98 -12.57 -6.35 -6.58
N ASP A 99 -11.74 -7.22 -5.99
CA ASP A 99 -12.13 -8.54 -5.48
C ASP A 99 -13.29 -8.51 -4.44
N THR A 100 -13.56 -7.37 -3.81
CA THR A 100 -14.68 -7.22 -2.84
C THR A 100 -16.05 -7.15 -3.49
N ARG A 101 -16.11 -6.76 -4.78
CA ARG A 101 -17.38 -6.50 -5.50
C ARG A 101 -17.85 -7.68 -6.34
N GLU A 102 -16.96 -8.64 -6.60
CA GLU A 102 -17.28 -9.77 -7.48
C GLU A 102 -18.28 -10.73 -6.81
N PRO A 103 -19.39 -11.09 -7.49
CA PRO A 103 -20.31 -12.12 -7.02
C PRO A 103 -19.59 -13.46 -6.89
N ARG A 104 -19.37 -13.92 -5.66
CA ARG A 104 -18.67 -15.18 -5.38
C ARG A 104 -19.65 -16.32 -5.13
N GLU A 105 -19.28 -17.53 -5.54
CA GLU A 105 -19.97 -18.74 -5.06
C GLU A 105 -19.83 -18.86 -3.53
N ALA A 106 -20.76 -19.56 -2.87
CA ALA A 106 -20.87 -19.59 -1.40
C ALA A 106 -19.60 -20.02 -0.62
N HIS A 107 -18.59 -20.57 -1.31
CA HIS A 107 -17.32 -21.04 -0.73
C HIS A 107 -16.11 -20.16 -1.11
N GLN A 108 -16.27 -19.19 -2.02
CA GLN A 108 -15.21 -18.27 -2.39
C GLN A 108 -15.25 -17.05 -1.48
N VAL A 109 -14.15 -16.81 -0.77
CA VAL A 109 -13.95 -15.61 0.05
C VAL A 109 -13.18 -14.56 -0.74
N ASP A 110 -13.41 -13.29 -0.42
CA ASP A 110 -12.56 -12.19 -0.91
C ASP A 110 -11.11 -12.42 -0.44
N PRO A 111 -10.14 -12.61 -1.37
CA PRO A 111 -8.75 -12.92 -1.03
C PRO A 111 -8.09 -11.79 -0.25
N THR A 112 -8.55 -10.54 -0.42
CA THR A 112 -7.99 -9.36 0.24
C THR A 112 -8.34 -9.31 1.72
N THR A 113 -9.36 -10.05 2.19
CA THR A 113 -9.64 -10.20 3.63
C THR A 113 -8.43 -10.74 4.40
N ARG A 114 -7.53 -11.48 3.75
CA ARG A 114 -6.28 -11.97 4.35
C ARG A 114 -5.23 -10.89 4.57
N TYR A 115 -5.38 -9.72 3.95
CA TYR A 115 -4.52 -8.56 4.20
C TYR A 115 -4.83 -7.89 5.55
N VAL A 116 -6.03 -8.13 6.11
CA VAL A 116 -6.43 -7.56 7.40
C VAL A 116 -5.48 -8.05 8.49
N THR A 117 -4.91 -7.10 9.22
CA THR A 117 -4.03 -7.33 10.36
C THR A 117 -4.85 -7.33 11.64
N GLU A 118 -4.33 -8.00 12.68
CA GLU A 118 -4.94 -8.01 14.03
C GLU A 118 -4.24 -7.01 14.98
N ILE A 119 -3.51 -6.04 14.41
CA ILE A 119 -2.75 -5.05 15.15
C ILE A 119 -3.72 -4.01 15.73
N ASP A 120 -3.39 -3.45 16.89
CA ASP A 120 -4.20 -2.40 17.51
C ASP A 120 -4.37 -1.19 16.56
N PRO A 121 -5.60 -0.69 16.39
CA PRO A 121 -5.90 0.47 15.54
C PRO A 121 -5.06 1.72 15.79
N CYS A 122 -4.62 2.00 17.03
CA CYS A 122 -3.71 3.13 17.29
C CYS A 122 -2.37 2.97 16.56
N VAL A 123 -1.85 1.74 16.49
CA VAL A 123 -0.58 1.44 15.82
C VAL A 123 -0.78 1.48 14.31
N VAL A 124 -1.87 0.93 13.80
CA VAL A 124 -2.21 1.02 12.38
C VAL A 124 -2.34 2.48 11.93
N ASN A 125 -3.06 3.30 12.71
CA ASN A 125 -3.19 4.73 12.46
C ASN A 125 -1.83 5.42 12.41
N ALA A 126 -0.98 5.21 13.43
CA ALA A 126 0.34 5.83 13.52
C ALA A 126 1.26 5.45 12.35
N VAL A 127 1.27 4.18 11.93
CA VAL A 127 2.03 3.74 10.76
C VAL A 127 1.48 4.38 9.48
N PHE A 128 0.16 4.42 9.32
CA PHE A 128 -0.46 4.94 8.11
C PHE A 128 -0.25 6.44 7.93
N VAL A 129 -0.32 7.24 9.00
CA VAL A 129 0.00 8.68 8.97
C VAL A 129 1.41 8.91 8.43
N LYS A 130 2.39 8.14 8.94
CA LYS A 130 3.78 8.24 8.46
C LYS A 130 3.96 7.79 7.01
N LEU A 131 3.21 6.79 6.56
CA LEU A 131 3.24 6.39 5.15
C LEU A 131 2.62 7.46 4.24
N MET A 132 1.59 8.18 4.69
CA MET A 132 1.04 9.31 3.94
C MET A 132 2.05 10.45 3.80
N GLU A 133 2.76 10.81 4.87
CA GLU A 133 3.84 11.82 4.81
C GLU A 133 4.92 11.42 3.78
N LEU A 134 5.32 10.14 3.76
CA LEU A 134 6.30 9.62 2.80
C LEU A 134 5.77 9.55 1.35
N GLU A 135 4.47 9.33 1.17
CA GLU A 135 3.83 9.37 -0.16
C GLU A 135 3.86 10.81 -0.70
N ASP A 136 3.46 11.79 0.12
CA ASP A 136 3.48 13.21 -0.25
C ASP A 136 4.92 13.68 -0.62
N GLU A 137 5.92 13.31 0.18
CA GLU A 137 7.34 13.60 -0.12
C GLU A 137 7.83 12.97 -1.43
N GLN A 138 7.36 11.75 -1.75
CA GLN A 138 7.68 11.07 -3.01
C GLN A 138 7.02 11.77 -4.20
N GLU A 139 5.77 12.20 -4.06
CA GLU A 139 5.06 12.96 -5.10
C GLU A 139 5.74 14.30 -5.38
N GLU A 140 6.15 15.04 -4.35
CA GLU A 140 6.90 16.30 -4.51
C GLU A 140 8.25 16.08 -5.21
N THR A 141 8.97 15.04 -4.82
CA THR A 141 10.27 14.70 -5.43
C THR A 141 10.11 14.28 -6.89
N ASN A 142 9.10 13.48 -7.21
CA ASN A 142 8.80 13.05 -8.58
C ASN A 142 8.41 14.25 -9.45
N HIS A 143 7.57 15.16 -8.94
CA HIS A 143 7.18 16.36 -9.66
C HIS A 143 8.38 17.28 -9.96
N MET A 144 9.30 17.44 -9.00
CA MET A 144 10.53 18.21 -9.23
C MET A 144 11.41 17.58 -10.30
N ASN A 145 11.60 16.25 -10.25
CA ASN A 145 12.39 15.53 -11.24
C ASN A 145 11.78 15.62 -12.65
N GLU A 146 10.44 15.59 -12.76
CA GLU A 146 9.73 15.77 -14.03
C GLU A 146 9.98 17.16 -14.61
N ILE A 147 9.90 18.23 -13.80
CA ILE A 147 10.20 19.60 -14.23
C ILE A 147 11.66 19.72 -14.69
N GLU A 148 12.61 19.19 -13.93
CA GLU A 148 14.03 19.22 -14.30
C GLU A 148 14.29 18.46 -15.61
N GLN A 149 13.58 17.35 -15.84
CA GLN A 149 13.70 16.58 -17.07
C GLN A 149 13.10 17.32 -18.28
N ASP A 150 11.95 17.96 -18.12
CA ASP A 150 11.31 18.76 -19.17
C ASP A 150 12.18 19.97 -19.56
N GLU A 151 12.78 20.66 -18.59
CA GLU A 151 13.70 21.79 -18.86
C GLU A 151 14.96 21.34 -19.64
N LEU A 152 15.53 20.18 -19.29
CA LEU A 152 16.68 19.62 -20.01
C LEU A 152 16.34 19.21 -21.44
N ASP A 153 15.15 18.63 -21.65
CA ASP A 153 14.69 18.23 -22.98
C ASP A 153 14.38 19.47 -23.86
N GLU A 154 13.82 20.54 -23.29
CA GLU A 154 13.60 21.81 -24.01
C GLU A 154 14.92 22.46 -24.46
N ASP A 155 15.92 22.56 -23.59
CA ASP A 155 17.23 23.11 -23.92
C ASP A 155 17.93 22.31 -25.04
N MET A 156 17.85 20.99 -25.02
CA MET A 156 18.39 20.15 -26.10
C MET A 156 17.66 20.33 -27.44
N THR A 157 16.35 20.61 -27.42
CA THR A 157 15.58 20.89 -28.65
C THR A 157 15.83 22.28 -29.21
N ALA A 158 16.24 23.25 -28.37
CA ALA A 158 16.53 24.62 -28.78
C ALA A 158 17.91 24.78 -29.47
N GLU A 159 18.82 23.82 -29.31
CA GLU A 159 20.16 23.82 -29.93
C GLU A 159 20.24 23.10 -31.31
N LEU A 160 19.11 22.62 -31.86
CA LEU A 160 19.01 21.95 -33.18
C LEU A 160 18.37 22.84 -34.26
#